data_AF-A0A7Y4JZN3-F1
#
_entry.id   AF-A0A7Y4JZN3-F1
#
_cell.length_a   1.000
_cell.length_b   1.000
_cell.length_c   1.000
_cell.angle_alpha   90.00
_cell.angle_beta   90.00
_cell.angle_gamma   90.00
#
_symmetry.space_group_name_H-M   'P 1'
#
loop_
_entity.id
_entity.type
_entity.pdbx_description
1 polymer ?
#
loop_
_entity_poly.entity_id
_entity_poly.type
_entity_poly.pdbx_seq_one_letter_code
_entity_poly.pdbx_strand_id
1 'polypeptide(L)'
;PWGAPGQGERMLAAYRLLREALGLGEHAPYNLLVTRDWMLLVPRSRAEHLGVNVNALGFAGSLLVRTPEQFDAVAALGPLELLRQVAGLAP
;
A
#
# COMPACT_ATOMS: atom_id res chain seq x y z
N PRO A 1 -9.24 27.51 1.61
CA PRO A 1 -8.00 27.66 0.83
C PRO A 1 -6.90 26.73 1.35
N TRP A 2 -6.30 25.92 0.48
CA TRP A 2 -5.21 24.96 0.75
C TRP A 2 -3.88 25.61 1.21
N GLY A 3 -3.91 26.86 1.68
CA GLY A 3 -2.74 27.70 1.91
C GLY A 3 -2.73 28.43 3.24
N ALA A 4 -3.58 28.06 4.21
CA ALA A 4 -3.40 28.57 5.57
C ALA A 4 -2.16 27.87 6.17
N PRO A 5 -1.19 28.63 6.69
CA PRO A 5 -0.04 28.06 7.39
C PRO A 5 -0.49 27.07 8.46
N GLY A 6 0.17 25.92 8.57
CA GLY A 6 -0.19 24.88 9.54
C GLY A 6 -1.20 23.83 9.07
N GLN A 7 -1.90 24.04 7.94
CA GLN A 7 -2.79 23.00 7.42
C GLN A 7 -1.97 21.79 6.91
N GLY A 8 -2.21 20.63 7.53
CA GLY A 8 -1.57 19.38 7.14
C GLY A 8 -0.24 19.07 7.85
N GLU A 9 0.25 19.93 8.75
CA GLU A 9 1.51 19.67 9.49
C GLU A 9 1.47 18.34 10.26
N ARG A 10 0.34 18.06 10.93
CA ARG A 10 0.16 16.77 11.62
C ARG A 10 0.20 15.58 10.65
N MET A 11 -0.37 15.74 9.45
CA MET A 11 -0.38 14.69 8.44
C MET A 11 1.01 14.45 7.86
N LEU A 12 1.77 15.53 7.61
CA LEU A 12 3.16 15.46 7.18
C LEU A 12 4.06 14.84 8.25
N ALA A 13 3.88 15.21 9.52
CA ALA A 13 4.60 14.61 10.64
C ALA A 13 4.31 13.10 10.76
N ALA A 14 3.04 12.68 10.70
CA ALA A 14 2.66 11.26 10.71
C ALA A 14 3.29 10.50 9.53
N TYR A 15 3.24 11.07 8.33
CA TYR A 15 3.85 10.48 7.14
C TYR A 15 5.37 10.30 7.29
N ARG A 16 6.07 11.31 7.81
CA ARG A 16 7.53 11.23 8.06
C ARG A 16 7.87 10.16 9.09
N LEU A 17 7.11 10.10 10.19
CA LEU A 17 7.26 9.07 11.22
C LEU A 17 7.09 7.65 10.64
N LEU A 18 6.09 7.44 9.79
CA LEU A 18 5.87 6.13 9.13
C LEU A 18 7.04 5.75 8.21
N ARG A 19 7.57 6.70 7.44
CA ARG A 19 8.73 6.43 6.57
C ARG A 19 9.98 6.09 7.35
N GLU A 20 10.24 6.83 8.43
CA GLU A 20 11.37 6.60 9.32
C GLU A 20 11.26 5.23 10.01
N ALA A 21 10.10 4.90 10.57
CA ALA A 21 9.85 3.62 11.23
C ALA A 21 10.04 2.41 10.29
N LEU A 22 9.83 2.59 8.99
CA LEU A 22 10.01 1.56 7.97
C LEU A 22 11.39 1.60 7.30
N GLY A 23 12.26 2.56 7.64
CA GLY A 23 13.58 2.71 7.03
C GLY A 23 13.52 2.97 5.51
N LEU A 24 12.50 3.68 5.03
CA LEU A 24 12.29 3.85 3.59
C LEU A 24 13.28 4.84 2.98
N GLY A 25 14.06 4.34 2.02
CA GLY A 25 14.88 5.18 1.14
C GLY A 25 14.05 6.22 0.38
N GLU A 26 14.70 7.26 -0.13
CA GLU A 26 14.06 8.43 -0.76
C GLU A 26 13.03 8.05 -1.83
N HIS A 27 13.41 7.13 -2.73
CA HIS A 27 12.61 6.68 -3.87
C HIS A 27 11.97 5.29 -3.70
N ALA A 28 11.93 4.76 -2.46
CA ALA A 28 11.33 3.45 -2.23
C ALA A 28 9.83 3.47 -2.58
N PRO A 29 9.31 2.49 -3.34
CA PRO A 29 7.89 2.42 -3.68
C PRO A 29 7.05 1.97 -2.48
N TYR A 30 5.90 2.60 -2.28
CA TYR A 30 4.95 2.27 -1.20
C TYR A 30 3.50 2.52 -1.64
N ASN A 31 2.56 1.90 -0.93
CA ASN A 31 1.17 2.31 -0.90
C ASN A 31 0.93 3.18 0.35
N LEU A 32 0.22 4.29 0.20
CA LEU A 32 -0.20 5.15 1.30
C LEU A 32 -1.73 5.18 1.35
N LEU A 33 -2.28 4.81 2.51
CA LEU A 33 -3.70 4.85 2.80
C LEU A 33 -3.93 5.88 3.91
N VAL A 34 -4.91 6.76 3.70
CA VAL A 34 -5.24 7.82 4.66
C VAL A 34 -6.75 7.88 4.82
N THR A 35 -7.22 7.83 6.06
CA THR A 35 -8.60 8.13 6.43
C THR A 35 -8.61 9.34 7.38
N ARG A 36 -9.78 9.68 7.93
CA ARG A 36 -9.85 10.73 8.96
C ARG A 36 -9.21 10.31 10.28
N ASP A 37 -9.13 9.01 10.53
CA ASP A 37 -8.78 8.45 11.84
C ASP A 37 -7.37 7.84 11.86
N TRP A 38 -6.83 7.46 10.71
CA TRP A 38 -5.53 6.78 10.63
C TRP A 38 -4.81 6.98 9.29
N MET A 39 -3.51 6.70 9.33
CA MET A 39 -2.62 6.62 8.16
C MET A 39 -1.86 5.29 8.20
N LEU A 40 -1.81 4.61 7.06
CA LEU A 40 -1.07 3.35 6.89
C LEU A 40 -0.15 3.47 5.68
N LEU A 41 1.11 3.11 5.87
CA LEU A 41 2.11 3.06 4.80
C LEU A 41 2.61 1.63 4.67
N VAL A 42 2.56 1.09 3.45
CA VAL A 42 3.00 -0.27 3.14
C VAL A 42 4.10 -0.21 2.08
N PRO A 43 5.35 -0.59 2.41
CA PRO A 43 6.40 -0.77 1.41
C PRO A 43 5.97 -1.79 0.35
N ARG A 44 6.32 -1.55 -0.90
CA ARG A 44 6.01 -2.47 -2.01
C ARG A 44 7.28 -3.05 -2.60
N SER A 45 7.31 -4.36 -2.80
CA SER A 45 8.42 -5.05 -3.47
C SER A 45 8.15 -5.27 -4.96
N ARG A 46 6.88 -5.29 -5.37
CA ARG A 46 6.43 -5.46 -6.75
C ARG A 46 5.03 -4.87 -6.93
N ALA A 47 4.62 -4.65 -8.19
CA ALA A 47 3.30 -4.08 -8.51
C ALA A 47 2.19 -5.13 -8.57
N GLU A 48 2.53 -6.38 -8.87
CA GLU A 48 1.56 -7.46 -9.07
C GLU A 48 2.09 -8.83 -8.63
N HIS A 49 1.17 -9.76 -8.43
CA HIS A 49 1.44 -11.17 -8.25
C HIS A 49 0.31 -11.98 -8.91
N LEU A 50 0.64 -13.09 -9.57
CA LEU A 50 -0.32 -13.91 -10.34
C LEU A 50 -1.13 -13.12 -11.39
N GLY A 51 -0.52 -12.08 -11.99
CA GLY A 51 -1.18 -11.18 -12.94
C GLY A 51 -2.24 -10.25 -12.33
N VAL A 52 -2.38 -10.23 -11.00
CA VAL A 52 -3.27 -9.32 -10.26
C VAL A 52 -2.47 -8.14 -9.74
N ASN A 53 -2.81 -6.95 -10.25
CA ASN A 53 -2.21 -5.70 -9.80
C ASN A 53 -2.71 -5.32 -8.41
N VAL A 54 -1.79 -4.98 -7.50
CA VAL A 54 -2.11 -4.60 -6.12
C VAL A 54 -1.67 -3.16 -5.86
N ASN A 55 -2.66 -2.27 -5.79
CA ASN A 55 -2.48 -0.87 -5.39
C ASN A 55 -2.89 -0.67 -3.93
N ALA A 56 -3.01 0.59 -3.48
CA ALA A 56 -3.41 0.91 -2.12
C ALA A 56 -4.77 0.33 -1.70
N LEU A 57 -5.75 0.23 -2.61
CA LEU A 57 -7.06 -0.37 -2.31
C LEU A 57 -6.99 -1.87 -2.04
N GLY A 58 -5.99 -2.57 -2.62
CA GLY A 58 -5.72 -3.97 -2.30
C GLY A 58 -5.45 -4.18 -0.81
N PHE A 59 -4.66 -3.29 -0.21
CA PHE A 59 -4.38 -3.29 1.23
C PHE A 59 -5.56 -2.81 2.09
N ALA A 60 -6.57 -2.20 1.48
CA ALA A 60 -7.86 -1.90 2.11
C ALA A 60 -8.88 -3.05 1.96
N GLY A 61 -8.48 -4.19 1.39
CA GLY A 61 -9.34 -5.36 1.22
C GLY A 61 -10.10 -5.43 -0.11
N SER A 62 -9.81 -4.55 -1.07
CA SER A 62 -10.46 -4.57 -2.39
C SER A 62 -9.46 -5.00 -3.48
N LEU A 63 -9.62 -6.24 -3.97
CA LEU A 63 -8.82 -6.81 -5.05
C LEU A 63 -9.61 -6.77 -6.35
N LEU A 64 -9.02 -6.16 -7.38
CA LEU A 64 -9.60 -6.15 -8.73
C LEU A 64 -9.04 -7.31 -9.55
N VAL A 65 -9.84 -8.36 -9.67
CA VAL A 65 -9.54 -9.55 -10.49
C VAL A 65 -10.28 -9.45 -11.81
N ARG A 66 -9.59 -9.72 -12.94
CA ARG A 66 -10.12 -9.47 -14.29
C ARG A 66 -10.55 -10.73 -15.01
N THR A 67 -10.07 -11.91 -14.61
CA THR A 67 -10.40 -13.18 -15.27
C THR A 67 -10.71 -14.28 -14.25
N PRO A 68 -11.47 -15.32 -14.64
CA PRO A 68 -11.71 -16.49 -13.80
C PRO A 68 -10.41 -17.18 -13.34
N GLU A 69 -9.41 -17.27 -14.21
CA GLU A 69 -8.13 -17.92 -13.89
C GLU A 69 -7.37 -17.13 -12.81
N GLN A 70 -7.41 -15.80 -12.87
CA GLN A 70 -6.86 -14.96 -11.81
C GLN A 70 -7.63 -15.13 -10.50
N PHE A 71 -8.96 -15.29 -10.57
CA PHE A 71 -9.79 -15.51 -9.40
C PHE A 71 -9.44 -16.83 -8.72
N ASP A 72 -9.37 -17.92 -9.50
CA ASP A 72 -9.03 -19.25 -8.98
C ASP A 72 -7.62 -19.25 -8.38
N ALA A 73 -6.65 -18.60 -9.02
CA ALA A 73 -5.29 -18.47 -8.51
C ALA A 73 -5.23 -17.68 -7.20
N VAL A 74 -5.95 -16.55 -7.10
CA VAL A 74 -6.03 -15.76 -5.86
C VAL A 74 -6.78 -16.51 -4.76
N ALA A 75 -7.84 -17.25 -5.09
CA ALA A 75 -8.61 -18.04 -4.14
C ALA A 75 -7.78 -19.19 -3.57
N ALA A 76 -6.99 -19.87 -4.40
CA ALA A 76 -6.07 -20.92 -3.98
C ALA A 76 -4.92 -20.39 -3.11
N LEU A 77 -4.35 -19.22 -3.46
CA LEU A 77 -3.27 -18.60 -2.67
C LEU A 77 -3.78 -18.00 -1.35
N GLY A 78 -4.96 -17.37 -1.40
CA GLY A 78 -5.52 -16.56 -0.33
C GLY A 78 -5.13 -15.07 -0.44
N PRO A 79 -6.04 -14.14 -0.13
CA PRO A 79 -5.82 -12.71 -0.32
C PRO A 79 -4.71 -12.14 0.57
N LEU A 80 -4.56 -12.62 1.82
CA LEU A 80 -3.49 -12.16 2.71
C LEU A 80 -2.10 -12.55 2.20
N GLU A 81 -2.00 -13.77 1.65
CA GLU A 81 -0.76 -14.25 1.07
C GLU A 81 -0.43 -13.49 -0.22
N LEU A 82 -1.43 -13.18 -1.05
CA LEU A 82 -1.26 -12.27 -2.19
C LEU A 82 -0.66 -10.92 -1.77
N LEU A 83 -1.20 -10.29 -0.70
CA LEU A 83 -0.67 -9.03 -0.17
C LEU A 83 0.77 -9.18 0.35
N ARG A 84 1.09 -10.30 1.00
CA ARG A 84 2.45 -10.60 1.48
C ARG A 84 3.46 -10.69 0.34
N GLN A 85 3.06 -11.24 -0.81
CA GLN A 85 3.93 -11.40 -1.98
C GLN A 85 4.30 -10.06 -2.65
N VAL A 86 3.49 -9.02 -2.47
CA VAL A 86 3.70 -7.70 -3.08
C VAL A 86 4.19 -6.64 -2.08
N ALA A 87 4.11 -6.92 -0.79
CA ALA A 87 4.62 -6.06 0.27
C ALA A 87 6.12 -6.26 0.52
N GLY A 88 6.72 -5.33 1.26
CA GLY A 88 8.11 -5.38 1.70
C GLY A 88 9.01 -4.39 0.96
N LEU A 89 10.21 -4.21 1.47
CA LEU A 89 11.26 -3.47 0.77
C LEU A 89 11.70 -4.30 -0.43
N ALA A 90 11.87 -3.66 -1.59
CA ALA A 90 12.56 -4.31 -2.69
C ALA A 90 13.98 -4.69 -2.21
N PRO A 91 14.49 -5.88 -2.58
CA PRO A 91 15.88 -6.24 -2.30
C PRO A 91 16.86 -5.25 -2.93
#